data_AF-A0A060CGQ5-F1
#
_entry.id   AF-A0A060CGQ5-F1
#
_cell.length_a   1.000
_cell.length_b   1.000
_cell.length_c   1.000
_cell.angle_alpha   90.00
_cell.angle_beta   90.00
_cell.angle_gamma   90.00
#
_symmetry.space_group_name_H-M   'P 1'
#
loop_
_entity.id
_entity.type
_entity.pdbx_description
1 polymer ?
#
loop_
_entity_poly.entity_id
_entity_poly.type
_entity_poly.pdbx_seq_one_letter_code
_entity_poly.pdbx_strand_id
1 'polypeptide(L)'
;HLDGQDVLIACPQGVTKQEKRFLNTYPVTWLCGTLQADGATFHHGPLAELDAGFEFYAPQTALAEDGRRLLIGWMGVPDGEEMLQPTVKNGWIHQMTCPRQLSLKQGRLFQQPVTELQMLRETESGWQGLASQAPEIPAERLEIL
;
A
#
# COMPACT_ATOMS: atom_id res chain seq x y z
N HIS A 1 8.12 -12.50 -8.17
CA HIS A 1 8.01 -12.52 -9.63
C HIS A 1 6.66 -11.96 -10.08
N LEU A 2 6.67 -10.95 -10.94
CA LEU A 2 5.52 -10.27 -11.54
C LEU A 2 5.84 -9.94 -12.99
N ASP A 3 5.01 -10.37 -13.94
CA ASP A 3 5.13 -10.08 -15.38
C ASP A 3 6.56 -10.28 -15.95
N GLY A 4 7.22 -11.38 -15.57
CA GLY A 4 8.56 -11.73 -16.06
C GLY A 4 9.73 -11.06 -15.31
N GLN A 5 9.45 -10.24 -14.28
CA GLN A 5 10.47 -9.56 -13.48
C GLN A 5 10.39 -9.91 -12.00
N ASP A 6 11.52 -9.78 -11.31
CA ASP A 6 11.58 -9.93 -9.87
C ASP A 6 11.35 -8.58 -9.19
N VAL A 7 10.53 -8.63 -8.15
CA VAL A 7 10.21 -7.48 -7.32
C VAL A 7 10.59 -7.82 -5.90
N LEU A 8 11.48 -7.04 -5.31
CA LEU A 8 11.84 -7.10 -3.91
C LEU A 8 11.09 -6.00 -3.17
N ILE A 9 10.28 -6.37 -2.19
CA ILE A 9 9.66 -5.45 -1.24
C ILE A 9 10.37 -5.60 0.09
N ALA A 10 10.76 -4.49 0.71
CA ALA A 10 11.50 -4.48 1.96
C ALA A 10 11.13 -3.27 2.83
N CYS A 11 11.42 -3.40 4.12
CA CYS A 11 11.25 -2.35 5.13
C CYS A 11 12.62 -1.86 5.62
N PRO A 12 13.41 -1.15 4.78
CA PRO A 12 14.73 -0.69 5.18
C PRO A 12 14.62 0.39 6.27
N GLN A 13 15.30 0.16 7.39
CA GLN A 13 15.47 1.18 8.41
C GLN A 13 16.68 2.06 8.09
N GLY A 14 16.56 3.38 8.34
CA GLY A 14 17.65 4.34 8.11
C GLY A 14 17.69 4.98 6.72
N VAL A 15 16.65 4.83 5.90
CA VAL A 15 16.53 5.57 4.63
C VAL A 15 16.42 7.07 4.90
N THR A 16 17.24 7.88 4.23
CA THR A 16 17.20 9.33 4.37
C THR A 16 15.90 9.90 3.80
N LYS A 17 15.19 10.69 4.61
CA LYS A 17 14.00 11.42 4.19
C LYS A 17 14.33 12.37 3.03
N GLN A 18 13.44 12.44 2.06
CA GLN A 18 13.50 13.42 0.96
C GLN A 18 12.35 14.41 1.12
N GLU A 19 12.36 15.52 0.37
CA GLU A 19 11.33 16.57 0.48
C GLU A 19 9.89 16.03 0.46
N LYS A 20 9.62 15.00 -0.36
CA LYS A 20 8.28 14.43 -0.56
C LYS A 20 8.21 12.91 -0.50
N ARG A 21 9.28 12.23 -0.06
CA ARG A 21 9.39 10.76 -0.08
C ARG A 21 10.09 10.26 1.16
N PHE A 22 9.78 9.03 1.56
CA PHE A 22 10.40 8.36 2.69
C PHE A 22 10.20 9.14 4.00
N LEU A 23 8.97 9.66 4.20
CA LEU A 23 8.68 10.57 5.31
C LEU A 23 8.32 9.83 6.61
N ASN A 24 7.81 8.61 6.52
CA ASN A 24 7.56 7.74 7.67
C ASN A 24 8.88 7.44 8.42
N THR A 25 8.79 7.13 9.71
CA THR A 25 9.97 6.71 10.52
C THR A 25 10.73 5.59 9.83
N TYR A 26 9.99 4.61 9.30
CA TYR A 26 10.53 3.55 8.46
C TYR A 26 9.67 3.40 7.20
N PRO A 27 10.19 3.73 6.01
CA PRO A 27 9.44 3.57 4.78
C PRO A 27 9.43 2.10 4.34
N VAL A 28 8.37 1.72 3.64
CA VAL A 28 8.37 0.49 2.86
C VAL A 28 8.78 0.81 1.44
N THR A 29 9.71 0.03 0.90
CA THR A 29 10.29 0.28 -0.42
C THR A 29 10.17 -0.95 -1.30
N TRP A 30 10.30 -0.73 -2.60
CA TRP A 30 10.38 -1.80 -3.58
C TRP A 30 11.44 -1.52 -4.65
N LEU A 31 11.94 -2.61 -5.22
CA LEU A 31 12.95 -2.64 -6.27
C LEU A 31 12.51 -3.61 -7.37
N CYS A 32 12.70 -3.21 -8.62
CA CYS A 32 12.43 -4.04 -9.80
C CYS A 32 13.74 -4.51 -10.41
N GLY A 33 13.84 -5.78 -10.78
CA GLY A 33 15.09 -6.33 -11.30
C GLY A 33 15.06 -7.80 -11.64
N THR A 34 16.24 -8.41 -11.59
CA THR A 34 16.46 -9.84 -11.82
C THR A 34 17.31 -10.41 -10.69
N LEU A 35 16.79 -11.42 -10.01
CA LEU A 35 17.56 -12.21 -9.05
C LEU A 35 18.36 -13.25 -9.82
N GLN A 36 19.68 -13.29 -9.61
CA GLN A 36 20.53 -14.30 -10.21
C GLN A 36 20.15 -15.70 -9.72
N ALA A 37 20.42 -16.72 -10.53
CA ALA A 37 20.04 -18.10 -10.22
C ALA A 37 20.71 -18.65 -8.94
N ASP A 38 21.83 -18.06 -8.52
CA ASP A 38 22.50 -18.37 -7.26
C ASP A 38 21.78 -17.81 -6.01
N GLY A 39 20.79 -16.93 -6.21
CA GLY A 39 20.00 -16.28 -5.18
C GLY A 39 20.75 -15.19 -4.38
N ALA A 40 22.01 -14.90 -4.70
CA ALA A 40 22.86 -14.02 -3.90
C ALA A 40 22.91 -12.58 -4.42
N THR A 41 22.71 -12.39 -5.73
CA THR A 41 22.82 -11.06 -6.36
C THR A 41 21.51 -10.65 -7.00
N PHE A 42 21.01 -9.47 -6.64
CA PHE A 42 19.83 -8.85 -7.24
C PHE A 42 20.24 -7.64 -8.07
N HIS A 43 20.16 -7.73 -9.39
CA HIS A 43 20.41 -6.59 -10.28
C HIS A 43 19.11 -5.80 -10.43
N HIS A 44 19.08 -4.57 -9.91
CA HIS A 44 17.85 -3.82 -9.78
C HIS A 44 17.97 -2.37 -10.23
N GLY A 45 16.81 -1.78 -10.55
CA GLY A 45 16.65 -0.36 -10.80
C GLY A 45 16.66 0.49 -9.52
N PRO A 46 16.20 1.75 -9.59
CA PRO A 46 16.21 2.65 -8.43
C PRO A 46 15.22 2.23 -7.34
N LEU A 47 15.51 2.63 -6.09
CA LEU A 47 14.63 2.44 -4.93
C LEU A 47 13.37 3.30 -5.03
N ALA A 48 12.22 2.64 -4.97
CA ALA A 48 10.92 3.27 -4.99
C ALA A 48 10.21 3.11 -3.63
N GLU A 49 9.42 4.09 -3.24
CA GLU A 49 8.53 3.98 -2.07
C GLU A 49 7.30 3.16 -2.49
N LEU A 50 6.85 2.25 -1.62
CA LEU A 50 5.73 1.36 -1.93
C LEU A 50 4.37 2.00 -1.62
N ASP A 51 4.28 2.75 -0.52
CA ASP A 51 3.08 3.47 -0.11
C ASP A 51 3.51 4.85 0.41
N ALA A 52 2.88 5.90 -0.12
CA ALA A 52 3.17 7.28 0.23
C ALA A 52 2.26 7.81 1.37
N GLY A 53 1.39 6.96 1.91
CA GLY A 53 0.54 7.27 3.06
C GLY A 53 1.33 7.36 4.37
N PHE A 54 0.66 7.90 5.38
CA PHE A 54 1.26 8.21 6.68
C PHE A 54 1.46 6.96 7.57
N GLU A 55 0.63 5.93 7.38
CA GLU A 55 0.60 4.73 8.22
C GLU A 55 0.61 3.47 7.34
N PHE A 56 1.81 2.96 7.03
CA PHE A 56 1.99 1.73 6.27
C PHE A 56 3.35 1.09 6.53
N TYR A 57 3.35 -0.15 7.02
CA TYR A 57 4.56 -0.91 7.29
C TYR A 57 4.36 -2.43 7.14
N ALA A 58 5.48 -3.15 7.09
CA ALA A 58 5.55 -4.63 7.13
C ALA A 58 4.55 -5.38 6.22
N PRO A 59 4.40 -5.03 4.93
CA PRO A 59 3.51 -5.78 4.09
C PRO A 59 4.03 -7.17 3.75
N GLN A 60 3.10 -8.08 3.54
CA GLN A 60 3.36 -9.42 3.04
C GLN A 60 2.58 -9.65 1.76
N THR A 61 3.11 -10.50 0.88
CA THR A 61 2.43 -10.91 -0.34
C THR A 61 2.21 -12.42 -0.41
N ALA A 62 1.12 -12.82 -1.06
CA ALA A 62 0.77 -14.21 -1.32
C ALA A 62 0.39 -14.39 -2.80
N LEU A 63 0.70 -15.56 -3.37
CA LEU A 63 0.19 -15.95 -4.68
C LEU A 63 -1.15 -16.64 -4.45
N ALA A 64 -2.22 -16.06 -4.97
CA ALA A 64 -3.53 -16.69 -4.98
C ALA A 64 -3.58 -17.82 -6.02
N GLU A 65 -4.53 -18.74 -5.85
CA GLU A 65 -4.71 -19.89 -6.76
C GLU A 65 -5.04 -19.46 -8.19
N ASP A 66 -5.67 -18.29 -8.36
CA ASP A 66 -5.98 -17.69 -9.65
C ASP A 66 -4.78 -16.96 -10.31
N GLY A 67 -3.59 -17.06 -9.69
CA GLY A 67 -2.36 -16.47 -10.20
C GLY A 67 -2.15 -15.00 -9.82
N ARG A 68 -3.09 -14.34 -9.14
CA ARG A 68 -2.89 -12.96 -8.65
C ARG A 68 -1.87 -12.91 -7.52
N ARG A 69 -1.03 -11.89 -7.53
CA ARG A 69 -0.18 -11.54 -6.37
C ARG A 69 -0.95 -10.55 -5.49
N LEU A 70 -1.32 -10.99 -4.29
CA LEU A 70 -2.03 -10.16 -3.33
C LEU A 70 -1.06 -9.62 -2.29
N LEU A 71 -1.30 -8.39 -1.83
CA LEU A 71 -0.54 -7.70 -0.79
C LEU A 71 -1.49 -7.22 0.32
N ILE A 72 -1.09 -7.41 1.57
CA ILE A 72 -1.70 -6.78 2.74
C ILE A 72 -0.58 -6.16 3.59
N GLY A 73 -0.76 -4.92 4.01
CA GLY A 73 0.14 -4.19 4.90
C GLY A 73 -0.45 -3.94 6.27
N TRP A 74 0.42 -3.73 7.24
CA TRP A 74 0.03 -3.17 8.53
C TRP A 74 -0.14 -1.66 8.39
N MET A 75 -1.29 -1.15 8.78
CA MET A 75 -1.58 0.29 8.85
C MET A 75 -1.12 0.80 10.21
N GLY A 76 0.18 0.98 10.30
CA GLY A 76 0.94 1.38 11.49
C GLY A 76 2.41 1.58 11.10
N VAL A 77 3.17 2.35 11.88
CA VAL A 77 4.63 2.46 11.74
C VAL A 77 5.28 2.27 13.12
N PRO A 78 6.21 1.31 13.29
CA PRO A 78 6.83 1.06 14.58
C PRO A 78 7.74 2.23 14.95
N ASP A 79 7.86 2.51 16.26
CA ASP A 79 8.66 3.60 16.83
C ASP A 79 8.31 5.00 16.26
N GLY A 80 7.11 5.13 15.66
CA GLY A 80 6.56 6.38 15.17
C GLY A 80 5.64 7.05 16.20
N GLU A 81 4.56 7.63 15.72
CA GLU A 81 3.55 8.30 16.54
C GLU A 81 2.42 7.35 16.97
N GLU A 82 2.66 6.03 16.98
CA GLU A 82 1.63 5.01 17.16
C GLU A 82 0.84 5.18 18.47
N MET A 83 1.51 5.54 19.57
CA MET A 83 0.84 5.76 20.86
C MET A 83 -0.01 7.05 20.92
N LEU A 84 0.04 7.90 19.90
CA LEU A 84 -0.80 9.08 19.74
C LEU A 84 -2.10 8.79 18.98
N GLN A 85 -2.29 7.57 18.47
CA GLN A 85 -3.48 7.18 17.74
C GLN A 85 -4.74 7.32 18.62
N PRO A 86 -5.80 8.04 18.19
CA PRO A 86 -6.99 8.26 18.99
C PRO A 86 -7.71 6.98 19.41
N THR A 87 -7.51 5.87 18.71
CA THR A 87 -8.10 4.56 19.01
C THR A 87 -7.55 3.94 20.29
N VAL A 88 -6.36 4.34 20.75
CA VAL A 88 -5.75 3.83 22.00
C VAL A 88 -6.69 4.02 23.18
N LYS A 89 -7.43 5.14 23.26
CA LYS A 89 -8.43 5.39 24.31
C LYS A 89 -9.62 4.41 24.29
N ASN A 90 -9.83 3.74 23.16
CA ASN A 90 -10.85 2.71 22.95
C ASN A 90 -10.30 1.29 23.15
N GLY A 91 -9.04 1.14 23.59
CA GLY A 91 -8.41 -0.14 23.91
C GLY A 91 -7.84 -0.92 22.72
N TRP A 92 -7.71 -0.30 21.54
CA TRP A 92 -7.11 -0.94 20.36
C TRP A 92 -6.26 0.04 19.55
N ILE A 93 -5.34 -0.49 18.76
CA ILE A 93 -4.46 0.28 17.90
C ILE A 93 -4.23 -0.47 16.59
N HIS A 94 -4.11 0.30 15.51
CA HIS A 94 -3.79 -0.16 14.15
C HIS A 94 -4.85 -1.08 13.53
N GLN A 95 -4.67 -1.33 12.24
CA GLN A 95 -5.44 -2.29 11.46
C GLN A 95 -4.59 -2.80 10.29
N MET A 96 -5.13 -3.70 9.48
CA MET A 96 -4.53 -4.05 8.19
C MET A 96 -5.07 -3.16 7.09
N THR A 97 -4.30 -2.96 6.02
CA THR A 97 -4.84 -2.33 4.80
C THR A 97 -5.86 -3.23 4.13
N CYS A 98 -6.69 -2.65 3.26
CA CYS A 98 -7.41 -3.44 2.26
C CYS A 98 -6.43 -4.30 1.44
N PRO A 99 -6.79 -5.55 1.07
CA PRO A 99 -5.98 -6.35 0.16
C PRO A 99 -5.83 -5.67 -1.19
N ARG A 100 -4.61 -5.72 -1.73
CA ARG A 100 -4.25 -5.09 -3.00
C ARG A 100 -3.73 -6.15 -3.96
N GLN A 101 -4.22 -6.17 -5.19
CA GLN A 101 -3.59 -6.89 -6.28
C GLN A 101 -2.37 -6.11 -6.78
N LEU A 102 -1.25 -6.79 -6.94
CA LEU A 102 -0.03 -6.26 -7.55
C LEU A 102 0.03 -6.62 -9.03
N SER A 103 0.45 -5.66 -9.86
CA SER A 103 0.83 -5.88 -11.26
C SER A 103 2.04 -5.03 -11.62
N LEU A 104 2.78 -5.39 -12.67
CA LEU A 104 3.92 -4.61 -13.14
C LEU A 104 3.66 -4.12 -14.56
N LYS A 105 3.61 -2.79 -14.75
CA LYS A 105 3.39 -2.19 -16.08
C LYS A 105 4.50 -1.20 -16.37
N GLN A 106 5.24 -1.42 -17.46
CA GLN A 106 6.34 -0.55 -17.89
C GLN A 106 7.37 -0.29 -16.78
N GLY A 107 7.74 -1.34 -16.02
CA GLY A 107 8.70 -1.25 -14.92
C GLY A 107 8.19 -0.50 -13.67
N ARG A 108 6.90 -0.19 -13.59
CA ARG A 108 6.25 0.41 -12.42
C ARG A 108 5.35 -0.60 -11.74
N LEU A 109 5.45 -0.68 -10.42
CA LEU A 109 4.55 -1.49 -9.60
C LEU A 109 3.21 -0.78 -9.44
N PHE A 110 2.15 -1.47 -9.79
CA PHE A 110 0.77 -1.03 -9.66
C PHE A 110 0.09 -1.80 -8.54
N GLN A 111 -0.69 -1.07 -7.74
CA GLN A 111 -1.51 -1.61 -6.66
C GLN A 111 -2.96 -1.23 -6.94
N GLN A 112 -3.85 -2.22 -6.95
CA GLN A 112 -5.29 -2.01 -7.08
C GLN A 112 -6.00 -2.70 -5.91
N PRO A 113 -7.05 -2.11 -5.30
CA PRO A 113 -7.93 -2.86 -4.42
C PRO A 113 -8.41 -4.14 -5.12
N VAL A 114 -8.45 -5.26 -4.40
CA VAL A 114 -8.94 -6.52 -4.98
C VAL A 114 -10.41 -6.38 -5.40
N THR A 115 -10.79 -7.05 -6.49
CA THR A 115 -12.14 -7.00 -7.07
C THR A 115 -13.24 -7.40 -6.10
N GLU A 116 -12.93 -8.26 -5.13
CA GLU A 116 -13.82 -8.77 -4.11
C GLU A 116 -14.33 -7.66 -3.18
N LEU A 117 -13.58 -6.58 -3.00
CA LEU A 117 -14.01 -5.43 -2.19
C LEU A 117 -15.23 -4.73 -2.80
N GLN A 118 -15.49 -4.91 -4.10
CA GLN A 118 -16.69 -4.36 -4.74
C GLN A 118 -17.99 -4.92 -4.14
N MET A 119 -17.95 -6.11 -3.52
CA MET A 119 -19.11 -6.68 -2.83
C MET A 119 -19.51 -5.91 -1.56
N LEU A 120 -18.63 -5.04 -1.04
CA LEU A 120 -18.90 -4.17 0.10
C LEU A 120 -19.60 -2.86 -0.30
N ARG A 121 -19.71 -2.58 -1.60
CA ARG A 121 -20.38 -1.38 -2.11
C ARG A 121 -21.87 -1.46 -1.80
N GLU A 122 -22.42 -0.34 -1.36
CA GLU A 122 -23.84 -0.17 -1.15
C GLU A 122 -24.46 0.68 -2.26
N THR A 123 -25.44 1.51 -1.93
CA THR A 123 -26.11 2.37 -2.90
C THR A 123 -25.13 3.39 -3.44
N GLU A 124 -24.87 3.33 -4.75
CA GLU A 124 -24.09 4.33 -5.45
C GLU A 124 -24.77 5.70 -5.36
N SER A 125 -23.98 6.73 -5.04
CA SER A 125 -24.42 8.11 -5.00
C SER A 125 -23.44 8.95 -5.81
N GLY A 126 -23.96 9.84 -6.65
CA GLY A 126 -23.15 10.69 -7.53
C GLY A 126 -23.47 12.17 -7.35
N TRP A 127 -22.46 13.02 -7.52
CA TRP A 127 -22.61 14.46 -7.60
C TRP A 127 -21.98 14.98 -8.89
N GLN A 128 -22.69 15.87 -9.58
CA GLN A 128 -22.17 16.58 -10.74
C GLN A 128 -22.30 18.08 -10.52
N GLY A 129 -21.18 18.78 -10.50
CA GLY A 129 -21.12 20.21 -10.22
C GLY A 129 -19.77 20.63 -9.66
N LEU A 130 -19.69 21.85 -9.13
CA LEU A 130 -18.50 22.27 -8.39
C LEU A 130 -18.39 21.45 -7.10
N ALA A 131 -17.18 20.99 -6.76
CA ALA A 131 -16.93 20.23 -5.53
C ALA A 131 -17.30 21.03 -4.27
N SER A 132 -17.15 22.36 -4.31
CA SER A 132 -17.57 23.26 -3.23
C SER A 132 -19.09 23.36 -3.02
N GLN A 133 -19.88 22.84 -3.96
CA GLN A 133 -21.33 22.79 -3.90
C GLN A 133 -21.86 21.37 -3.68
N ALA A 134 -20.96 20.38 -3.55
CA ALA A 134 -21.35 19.02 -3.27
C ALA A 134 -22.06 18.96 -1.91
N PRO A 135 -23.16 18.19 -1.79
CA PRO A 135 -23.80 17.98 -0.50
C PRO A 135 -22.84 17.26 0.45
N GLU A 136 -23.05 17.45 1.76
CA GLU A 136 -22.37 16.60 2.74
C GLU A 136 -22.76 15.15 2.51
N ILE A 137 -21.75 14.30 2.32
CA ILE A 137 -21.93 12.85 2.19
C ILE A 137 -21.69 12.26 3.58
N PRO A 138 -22.68 11.61 4.21
CA PRO A 138 -22.47 10.93 5.49
C PRO A 138 -21.52 9.75 5.28
N ALA A 139 -20.23 9.99 5.49
CA ALA A 139 -19.15 9.06 5.17
C ALA A 139 -18.85 8.11 6.34
N GLU A 140 -19.82 7.27 6.71
CA GLU A 140 -19.55 6.15 7.62
C GLU A 140 -18.92 4.97 6.88
N ARG A 141 -19.30 4.78 5.61
CA ARG A 141 -18.79 3.75 4.70
C ARG A 141 -18.74 4.33 3.29
N LEU A 142 -17.53 4.58 2.78
CA LEU A 142 -17.35 5.26 1.50
C LEU A 142 -16.17 4.66 0.72
N GLU A 143 -16.42 4.36 -0.55
CA GLU A 143 -15.40 4.19 -1.59
C GLU A 143 -15.56 5.36 -2.56
N ILE A 144 -14.45 6.01 -2.92
CA ILE A 144 -14.45 7.13 -3.88
C ILE A 144 -13.78 6.62 -5.16
N LEU A 145 -14.50 6.74 -6.28
CA LEU A 145 -14.06 6.34 -7.63
C LEU A 145 -13.71 7.57 -8.48
#